data_AF-A0A8B7VXF7-F1
#
_entry.id   AF-A0A8B7VXF7-F1
#
_cell.length_a   1.000
_cell.length_b   1.000
_cell.length_c   1.000
_cell.angle_alpha   90.00
_cell.angle_beta   90.00
_cell.angle_gamma   90.00
#
_symmetry.space_group_name_H-M   'P 1'
#
loop_
_entity.id
_entity.type
_entity.pdbx_description
1 polymer ?
#
loop_
_entity_poly.entity_id
_entity_poly.type
_entity_poly.pdbx_seq_one_letter_code
_entity_poly.pdbx_strand_id
1 'polypeptide(L)'
;MLPNEHSPAVPQNDHGSYCVSHSSKGDQKKHGEGKQFSSAEEASLKEPIIKRFEEEGNPYYSSARLWDDGIIDPVDTRLVLGLSISAALNAPIQKTEFGIFRM
;
A
#
# COMPACT_ATOMS: atom_id res chain seq x y z
N MET A 1 -4.85 -12.17 2.72
CA MET A 1 -4.03 -11.25 3.53
C MET A 1 -3.64 -11.94 4.84
N LEU A 2 -2.45 -11.71 5.38
CA LEU A 2 -2.08 -12.15 6.74
C LEU A 2 -2.31 -11.02 7.77
N PRO A 3 -2.50 -11.34 9.06
CA PRO A 3 -2.87 -10.33 10.07
C PRO A 3 -1.78 -9.29 10.32
N ASN A 4 -0.53 -9.60 9.99
CA ASN A 4 0.64 -8.73 10.20
C ASN A 4 1.12 -8.06 8.90
N GLU A 5 0.46 -8.29 7.78
CA GLU A 5 0.81 -7.65 6.51
C GLU A 5 0.41 -6.16 6.52
N HIS A 6 1.06 -5.34 5.71
CA HIS A 6 0.63 -3.98 5.44
C HIS A 6 0.51 -3.78 3.94
N SER A 7 -0.48 -3.00 3.51
CA SER A 7 -0.67 -2.72 2.08
C SER A 7 0.56 -2.01 1.50
N PRO A 8 1.17 -2.51 0.41
CA PRO A 8 2.43 -1.98 -0.12
C PRO A 8 2.32 -0.59 -0.77
N ALA A 9 1.09 -0.12 -1.03
CA ALA A 9 0.85 1.25 -1.49
C ALA A 9 1.08 2.31 -0.40
N VAL A 10 1.30 1.86 0.83
CA VAL A 10 1.48 2.67 2.03
C VAL A 10 2.95 2.73 2.41
N PRO A 11 3.64 3.86 2.19
CA PRO A 11 5.04 3.98 2.53
C PRO A 11 5.24 4.07 4.03
N GLN A 12 5.94 3.08 4.59
CA GLN A 12 6.38 3.10 5.98
C GLN A 12 7.63 3.99 6.07
N ASN A 13 7.46 5.16 6.69
CA ASN A 13 8.47 6.10 7.17
C ASN A 13 9.25 6.98 6.15
N ASP A 14 9.61 6.52 4.95
CA ASP A 14 10.53 7.31 4.09
C ASP A 14 9.87 8.28 3.08
N HIS A 15 8.65 8.01 2.61
CA HIS A 15 8.02 8.89 1.60
C HIS A 15 7.32 10.12 2.18
N GLY A 16 7.09 10.19 3.50
CA GLY A 16 6.53 11.41 4.12
C GLY A 16 7.39 12.64 3.83
N SER A 17 8.71 12.47 3.75
CA SER A 17 9.66 13.53 3.35
C SER A 17 9.54 13.92 1.88
N TYR A 18 9.38 12.92 1.00
CA TYR A 18 9.21 13.17 -0.42
C TYR A 18 7.87 13.87 -0.72
N CYS A 19 6.79 13.42 -0.09
CA CYS A 19 5.45 13.99 -0.26
C CYS A 19 5.37 15.44 0.24
N VAL A 20 6.02 15.77 1.35
CA VAL A 20 6.02 17.16 1.86
C VAL A 20 6.87 18.07 0.99
N SER A 21 8.03 17.59 0.53
CA SER A 21 8.97 18.36 -0.28
C SER A 21 8.53 18.64 -1.72
N HIS A 22 7.58 17.86 -2.25
CA HIS A 22 6.94 18.01 -3.58
C HIS A 22 5.43 18.32 -3.48
N SER A 23 4.93 18.65 -2.29
CA SER A 23 3.57 19.18 -2.17
C SER A 23 3.55 20.61 -2.69
N SER A 24 2.38 21.08 -3.14
CA SER A 24 2.21 22.48 -3.56
C SER A 24 2.68 23.50 -2.51
N LYS A 25 2.55 23.18 -1.21
CA LYS A 25 3.08 23.99 -0.10
C LYS A 25 4.61 23.96 -0.02
N GLY A 26 5.24 22.81 -0.31
CA GLY A 26 6.69 22.68 -0.37
C GLY A 26 7.30 23.45 -1.55
N ASP A 27 6.66 23.36 -2.71
CA ASP A 27 7.10 24.10 -3.91
C ASP A 27 6.92 25.61 -3.74
N GLN A 28 5.81 26.06 -3.14
CA GLN A 28 5.58 27.48 -2.85
C GLN A 28 6.59 28.07 -1.85
N LYS A 29 6.96 27.35 -0.80
CA LYS A 29 7.92 27.85 0.21
C LYS A 29 9.35 27.91 -0.34
N LYS A 30 9.73 26.93 -1.18
CA LYS A 30 11.02 26.90 -1.89
C LYS A 30 11.14 27.99 -2.96
N HIS A 31 10.13 28.15 -3.82
CA HIS A 31 10.20 29.07 -4.97
C HIS A 31 9.73 30.50 -4.65
N GLY A 32 8.88 30.70 -3.64
CA GLY A 32 8.31 32.02 -3.31
C GLY A 32 9.01 32.76 -2.16
N GLU A 33 9.51 32.04 -1.14
CA GLU A 33 10.07 32.66 0.08
C GLU A 33 11.56 32.36 0.30
N GLY A 34 12.16 31.43 -0.44
CA GLY A 34 13.55 31.01 -0.28
C GLY A 34 13.87 30.37 1.08
N LYS A 35 12.84 29.97 1.86
CA LYS A 35 12.98 29.40 3.20
C LYS A 35 12.75 27.90 3.19
N GLN A 36 13.62 27.15 3.87
CA GLN A 36 13.38 25.74 4.17
C GLN A 36 12.45 25.60 5.37
N PHE A 37 11.70 24.50 5.44
CA PHE A 37 10.91 24.21 6.62
C PHE A 37 11.81 23.97 7.83
N SER A 38 11.36 24.41 9.00
CA SER A 38 11.93 23.92 10.25
C SER A 38 11.55 22.45 10.45
N SER A 39 12.34 21.71 11.23
CA SER A 39 12.05 20.31 11.56
C SER A 39 10.66 20.12 12.18
N ALA A 40 10.19 21.09 12.97
CA ALA A 40 8.86 21.06 13.58
C ALA A 40 7.73 21.25 12.56
N GLU A 41 7.90 22.17 11.61
CA GLU A 41 6.93 22.37 10.52
C GLU A 41 6.85 21.13 9.62
N GLU A 42 8.00 20.54 9.27
CA GLU A 42 8.01 19.29 8.50
C GLU A 42 7.30 18.15 9.23
N ALA A 43 7.57 17.99 10.54
CA ALA A 43 6.92 16.96 11.34
C ALA A 43 5.39 17.13 11.34
N SER A 44 4.90 18.36 11.55
CA SER A 44 3.45 18.65 11.54
C SER A 44 2.76 18.36 10.19
N LEU A 45 3.49 18.49 9.08
CA LEU A 45 2.98 18.16 7.74
C LEU A 45 3.05 16.66 7.45
N LYS A 46 4.07 15.96 7.97
CA LYS A 46 4.29 14.52 7.80
C LYS A 46 3.34 13.68 8.64
N GLU A 47 3.11 14.07 9.89
CA GLU A 47 2.32 13.32 10.86
C GLU A 47 0.92 12.91 10.38
N PRO A 48 0.07 13.80 9.81
CA PRO A 48 -1.25 13.39 9.32
C PRO A 48 -1.17 12.43 8.12
N ILE A 49 -0.13 12.56 7.29
CA ILE A 49 0.09 11.68 6.13
C ILE A 49 0.48 10.29 6.61
N ILE A 50 1.41 10.19 7.56
CA ILE A 50 1.84 8.92 8.15
C ILE A 50 0.67 8.22 8.83
N LYS A 51 -0.10 8.93 9.68
CA LYS A 51 -1.28 8.35 10.36
C LYS A 51 -2.30 7.80 9.38
N ARG A 52 -2.62 8.57 8.33
CA ARG A 52 -3.54 8.11 7.27
C ARG A 52 -3.01 6.83 6.62
N PHE A 53 -1.73 6.78 6.34
CA PHE A 53 -1.09 5.61 5.76
C PHE A 53 -1.13 4.40 6.71
N GLU A 54 -0.82 4.57 7.99
CA GLU A 54 -0.94 3.49 8.98
C GLU A 54 -2.37 2.94 9.08
N GLU A 55 -3.38 3.83 9.07
CA GLU A 55 -4.79 3.45 9.09
C GLU A 55 -5.21 2.69 7.82
N GLU A 56 -4.87 3.22 6.64
CA GLU A 56 -5.23 2.65 5.34
C GLU A 56 -4.39 1.42 4.97
N GLY A 57 -3.22 1.25 5.59
CA GLY A 57 -2.30 0.13 5.35
C GLY A 57 -2.64 -1.13 6.11
N ASN A 58 -3.52 -1.04 7.11
CA ASN A 58 -3.90 -2.17 7.95
C ASN A 58 -4.68 -3.26 7.16
N PRO A 59 -4.42 -4.57 7.37
CA PRO A 59 -5.19 -5.66 6.77
C PRO A 59 -6.70 -5.52 6.90
N TYR A 60 -7.20 -5.06 8.05
CA TYR A 60 -8.63 -4.85 8.27
C TYR A 60 -9.21 -3.76 7.36
N TYR A 61 -8.42 -2.74 7.03
CA TYR A 61 -8.84 -1.70 6.09
C TYR A 61 -9.01 -2.24 4.67
N SER A 62 -8.08 -3.11 4.25
CA SER A 62 -8.10 -3.80 2.95
C SER A 62 -9.29 -4.76 2.83
N SER A 63 -9.45 -5.67 3.79
CA SER A 63 -10.50 -6.69 3.74
C SER A 63 -11.91 -6.09 3.86
N ALA A 64 -12.08 -5.00 4.63
CA ALA A 64 -13.35 -4.27 4.68
C ALA A 64 -13.79 -3.68 3.33
N ARG A 65 -12.86 -3.57 2.37
CA ARG A 65 -13.07 -3.05 1.00
C ARG A 65 -13.02 -4.13 -0.07
N LEU A 66 -12.88 -5.41 0.31
CA LEU A 66 -12.75 -6.54 -0.61
C LEU A 66 -11.58 -6.39 -1.59
N TRP A 67 -10.49 -5.75 -1.17
CA TRP A 67 -9.25 -5.75 -1.95
C TRP A 67 -8.54 -7.11 -1.88
N ASP A 68 -8.86 -7.88 -0.85
CA ASP A 68 -8.50 -9.27 -0.66
C ASP A 68 -9.75 -10.10 -0.32
N ASP A 69 -9.67 -11.41 -0.52
CA ASP A 69 -10.75 -12.35 -0.21
C ASP A 69 -10.81 -12.74 1.28
N GLY A 70 -10.01 -12.09 2.13
CA GLY A 70 -10.03 -12.29 3.59
C GLY A 70 -8.65 -12.33 4.24
N ILE A 71 -8.69 -12.13 5.56
CA ILE A 71 -7.55 -12.32 6.46
C ILE A 71 -7.57 -13.77 6.97
N ILE A 72 -6.45 -14.47 6.85
CA ILE A 72 -6.29 -15.86 7.30
C ILE A 72 -5.21 -15.97 8.37
N ASP A 73 -5.31 -16.97 9.25
CA ASP A 73 -4.20 -17.31 10.14
C ASP A 73 -3.03 -17.83 9.29
N PRO A 74 -1.78 -17.35 9.49
CA PRO A 74 -0.60 -17.87 8.80
C PRO A 74 -0.48 -19.40 8.83
N VAL A 75 -0.91 -20.06 9.91
CA VAL A 75 -0.84 -21.53 10.01
C VAL A 75 -1.79 -22.24 9.03
N ASP A 76 -2.88 -21.58 8.63
CA ASP A 76 -3.90 -22.12 7.73
C ASP A 76 -3.57 -21.91 6.25
N THR A 77 -2.47 -21.21 5.93
CA THR A 77 -2.07 -20.89 4.54
C THR A 77 -2.08 -22.13 3.63
N ARG A 78 -1.54 -23.26 4.11
CA ARG A 78 -1.50 -24.51 3.32
C ARG A 78 -2.90 -25.07 3.05
N LEU A 79 -3.77 -25.02 4.06
CA LEU A 79 -5.13 -25.53 3.96
C LEU A 79 -5.93 -24.70 2.94
N VAL A 80 -5.90 -23.37 3.09
CA VAL A 80 -6.60 -22.44 2.20
C VAL A 80 -6.14 -22.62 0.76
N LEU A 81 -4.82 -22.64 0.51
CA LEU A 81 -4.29 -22.88 -0.85
C LEU A 81 -4.72 -24.22 -1.43
N GLY A 82 -4.70 -25.29 -0.63
CA GLY A 82 -5.13 -26.62 -1.07
C GLY A 82 -6.59 -26.64 -1.51
N LEU A 83 -7.46 -26.00 -0.73
CA LEU A 83 -8.89 -25.87 -1.06
C LEU A 83 -9.11 -24.99 -2.29
N SER A 84 -8.43 -23.85 -2.39
CA SER A 84 -8.54 -22.94 -3.53
C SER A 84 -8.11 -23.60 -4.84
N ILE A 85 -7.00 -24.36 -4.83
CA ILE A 85 -6.53 -25.11 -6.02
C ILE A 85 -7.55 -26.19 -6.39
N SER A 86 -8.03 -26.97 -5.42
CA SER A 86 -9.06 -27.98 -5.64
C SER A 86 -10.33 -27.40 -6.27
N ALA A 87 -10.76 -26.23 -5.79
CA ALA A 87 -11.90 -25.51 -6.35
C ALA A 87 -11.63 -25.05 -7.79
N ALA A 88 -10.46 -24.48 -8.08
CA ALA A 88 -10.09 -23.97 -9.41
C ALA A 88 -10.02 -25.08 -10.48
N LEU A 89 -9.66 -26.31 -10.09
CA LEU A 89 -9.56 -27.46 -11.00
C LEU A 89 -10.92 -27.97 -11.52
N ASN A 90 -12.04 -27.43 -11.04
CA ASN A 90 -13.35 -27.71 -11.62
C ASN A 90 -13.59 -27.00 -12.96
N ALA A 91 -12.71 -26.08 -13.36
CA ALA A 91 -12.72 -25.41 -14.67
C ALA A 91 -11.57 -25.90 -15.57
N PRO A 92 -11.76 -25.93 -16.91
CA PRO A 92 -10.69 -26.30 -17.84
C PRO A 92 -9.56 -25.27 -17.84
N ILE A 93 -8.32 -25.77 -17.80
CA ILE A 93 -7.11 -24.94 -17.89
C ILE A 93 -7.02 -24.31 -19.29
N GLN A 94 -7.05 -22.99 -19.34
CA GLN A 94 -6.98 -22.22 -20.59
C GLN A 94 -5.53 -22.07 -21.08
N LYS A 95 -5.37 -21.91 -22.39
CA LYS A 95 -4.09 -21.52 -22.99
C LYS A 95 -3.85 -20.03 -22.73
N THR A 96 -2.65 -19.66 -22.30
CA THR A 96 -2.26 -18.25 -22.12
C THR A 96 -1.80 -17.63 -23.43
N GLU A 97 -2.34 -16.47 -23.78
CA GLU A 97 -1.88 -15.63 -24.88
C GLU A 97 -1.40 -14.29 -24.29
N PHE A 98 -0.14 -13.93 -24.53
CA PHE A 98 0.45 -12.70 -24.00
C PHE A 98 0.28 -11.53 -24.98
N GLY A 99 0.21 -10.31 -24.45
CA GLY A 99 0.29 -9.08 -25.24
C GLY A 99 1.71 -8.77 -25.73
N ILE A 100 1.91 -7.57 -26.28
CA ILE A 100 3.22 -7.13 -26.78
C ILE A 100 4.13 -6.78 -25.60
N PHE A 101 5.29 -7.43 -25.53
CA PHE A 101 6.35 -7.05 -24.61
C PHE A 101 7.13 -5.83 -25.16
N ARG A 102 7.23 -4.75 -24.37
CA ARG A 102 8.16 -3.64 -24.66
C ARG A 102 9.53 -4.01 -24.11
N MET A 103 10.49 -4.24 -25.00
CA MET A 103 11.89 -4.55 -24.72
C MET A 103 12.75 -3.30 -24.69
#